data_AF-A0A920T7I8-F1
#
_entry.id   AF-A0A920T7I8-F1
#
_cell.length_a   1.000
_cell.length_b   1.000
_cell.length_c   1.000
_cell.angle_alpha   90.00
_cell.angle_beta   90.00
_cell.angle_gamma   90.00
#
_symmetry.space_group_name_H-M   'P 1'
#
loop_
_entity.id
_entity.type
_entity.pdbx_description
1 polymer ?
#
loop_
_entity_poly.entity_id
_entity_poly.type
_entity_poly.pdbx_seq_one_letter_code
_entity_poly.pdbx_strand_id
1 'polypeptide(L)'
;MGATFEVVRRAADGYMLGHAKIGTAIRKAGLFGELDLPFMLQNVGGEITRTMTSHMHAAFKTATWHTHCDAETWRDDVVTKRIDPINGLIPVPEKPGLGVSIDREQLERLKKQKLPKQAKWIIKTTYKNGTRMYNIANPDESIFMVRPDRRKLLPFSYDAPLSSEWWDDDGSKRYREMFERITKQGVVLVKPGAKD
;
A
#
# COMPACT_ATOMS: atom_id res chain seq x y z
N MET A 1 3.51 16.44 -4.93
CA MET A 1 2.71 17.54 -4.34
C MET A 1 1.31 17.01 -4.15
N GLY A 2 0.85 17.03 -2.90
CA GLY A 2 -0.49 16.63 -2.47
C GLY A 2 -0.71 17.27 -1.10
N ALA A 3 -1.94 17.27 -0.61
CA ALA A 3 -2.41 17.91 0.61
C ALA A 3 -2.25 19.45 0.61
N THR A 4 -2.80 20.18 -0.36
CA THR A 4 -2.79 21.67 -0.38
C THR A 4 -4.19 22.25 -0.54
N PHE A 5 -4.61 22.57 -1.76
CA PHE A 5 -5.87 23.26 -2.01
C PHE A 5 -7.08 22.43 -1.56
N GLU A 6 -7.05 21.13 -1.81
CA GLU A 6 -8.08 20.18 -1.39
C GLU A 6 -8.22 20.08 0.13
N VAL A 7 -7.15 20.35 0.88
CA VAL A 7 -7.14 20.36 2.34
C VAL A 7 -7.80 21.62 2.86
N VAL A 8 -7.44 22.78 2.29
CA VAL A 8 -8.08 24.06 2.61
C VAL A 8 -9.56 24.04 2.25
N ARG A 9 -9.92 23.34 1.17
CA ARG A 9 -11.31 23.11 0.77
C ARG A 9 -12.04 22.04 1.59
N ARG A 10 -11.34 21.35 2.50
CA ARG A 10 -11.87 20.23 3.30
C ARG A 10 -12.57 19.18 2.45
N ALA A 11 -11.91 18.75 1.37
CA ALA A 11 -12.43 17.71 0.48
C ALA A 11 -12.56 16.33 1.15
N ALA A 12 -11.97 16.14 2.34
CA ALA A 12 -12.09 14.94 3.16
C ALA A 12 -12.09 15.33 4.65
N ASP A 13 -12.71 14.50 5.48
CA ASP A 13 -12.74 14.68 6.94
C ASP A 13 -11.42 14.29 7.63
N GLY A 14 -10.56 13.55 6.93
CA GLY A 14 -9.20 13.27 7.36
C GLY A 14 -8.32 12.77 6.22
N TYR A 15 -7.01 12.81 6.45
CA TYR A 15 -6.02 12.64 5.39
C TYR A 15 -5.02 11.54 5.72
N MET A 16 -4.60 10.80 4.69
CA MET A 16 -3.49 9.84 4.78
C MET A 16 -2.27 10.41 4.06
N LEU A 17 -1.18 10.65 4.80
CA LEU A 17 0.11 11.02 4.22
C LEU A 17 0.92 9.75 3.92
N GLY A 18 0.79 9.27 2.67
CA GLY A 18 1.54 8.13 2.18
C GLY A 18 2.99 8.46 1.84
N HIS A 19 3.92 7.68 2.40
CA HIS A 19 5.36 7.66 2.11
C HIS A 19 6.02 9.05 2.16
N ALA A 20 5.51 9.92 3.03
CA ALA A 20 6.02 11.28 3.16
C ALA A 20 7.42 11.26 3.77
N LYS A 21 8.35 12.03 3.18
CA LYS A 21 9.64 12.35 3.82
C LYS A 21 9.37 13.14 5.10
N ILE A 22 10.19 12.95 6.14
CA ILE A 22 10.02 13.60 7.47
C ILE A 22 9.74 15.11 7.35
N GLY A 23 10.59 15.84 6.61
CA GLY A 23 10.40 17.30 6.44
C GLY A 23 9.10 17.68 5.71
N THR A 24 8.60 16.81 4.82
CA THR A 24 7.28 17.01 4.19
C THR A 24 6.16 16.71 5.20
N ALA A 25 6.28 15.64 5.99
CA ALA A 25 5.32 15.29 7.02
C ALA A 25 5.16 16.42 8.05
N ILE A 26 6.26 17.01 8.53
CA ILE A 26 6.26 18.15 9.47
C ILE A 26 5.48 19.35 8.88
N ARG A 27 5.77 19.73 7.63
CA ARG A 27 5.09 20.87 6.99
C ARG A 27 3.58 20.62 6.82
N LYS A 28 3.19 19.38 6.51
CA LYS A 28 1.79 19.00 6.36
C LYS A 28 1.07 18.88 7.70
N ALA A 29 1.74 18.37 8.72
CA ALA A 29 1.24 18.35 10.09
C ALA A 29 0.92 19.77 10.59
N GLY A 30 1.74 20.77 10.25
CA GLY A 30 1.43 22.18 10.50
C GLY A 30 0.13 22.61 9.81
N LEU A 31 0.01 22.40 8.50
CA LEU A 31 -1.20 22.73 7.75
C LEU A 31 -2.46 22.06 8.32
N PHE A 32 -2.38 20.77 8.66
CA PHE A 32 -3.49 20.03 9.24
C PHE A 32 -3.82 20.51 10.65
N GLY A 33 -2.81 20.84 11.46
CA GLY A 33 -2.97 21.39 12.79
C GLY A 33 -3.66 22.75 12.82
N GLU A 34 -3.36 23.62 11.84
CA GLU A 34 -4.03 24.92 11.67
C GLU A 34 -5.50 24.78 11.28
N LEU A 35 -5.84 23.74 10.53
CA LEU A 35 -7.21 23.50 10.05
C LEU A 35 -8.01 22.56 10.96
N ASP A 36 -7.39 22.10 12.05
CA ASP A 36 -7.91 21.08 12.96
C ASP A 36 -8.40 19.81 12.24
N LEU A 37 -7.62 19.37 11.24
CA LEU A 37 -7.93 18.20 10.43
C LEU A 37 -7.13 16.99 10.94
N PRO A 38 -7.80 15.87 11.26
CA PRO A 38 -7.14 14.65 11.63
C PRO A 38 -6.41 14.03 10.44
N PHE A 39 -5.26 13.41 10.70
CA PHE A 39 -4.53 12.69 9.67
C PHE A 39 -3.77 11.49 10.24
N MET A 40 -3.32 10.64 9.33
CA MET A 40 -2.41 9.53 9.61
C MET A 40 -1.17 9.56 8.73
N LEU A 41 -0.12 8.89 9.20
CA LEU A 41 1.08 8.59 8.43
C LEU A 41 1.01 7.14 7.94
N GLN A 42 1.20 6.95 6.64
CA GLN A 42 1.36 5.64 6.02
C GLN A 42 2.79 5.53 5.49
N ASN A 43 3.67 4.91 6.28
CA ASN A 43 5.05 4.65 5.90
C ASN A 43 5.32 3.17 6.12
N VAL A 44 5.40 2.40 5.03
CA VAL A 44 5.64 0.95 5.09
C VAL A 44 7.09 0.65 5.44
N GLY A 45 7.31 -0.26 6.39
CA GLY A 45 8.64 -0.72 6.80
C GLY A 45 8.60 -1.69 7.98
N GLY A 46 9.77 -1.91 8.60
CA GLY A 46 9.89 -2.68 9.85
C GLY A 46 9.82 -1.78 11.08
N GLU A 47 10.38 -2.25 12.19
CA GLU A 47 10.33 -1.59 13.50
C GLU A 47 10.90 -0.17 13.48
N ILE A 48 11.98 0.08 12.72
CA ILE A 48 12.55 1.43 12.56
C ILE A 48 11.49 2.42 12.04
N THR A 49 10.63 1.98 11.14
CA THR A 49 9.58 2.82 10.55
C THR A 49 8.41 2.98 11.53
N ARG A 50 8.05 1.93 12.27
CA ARG A 50 7.07 2.01 13.35
C ARG A 50 7.49 3.05 14.40
N THR A 51 8.73 3.00 14.90
CA THR A 51 9.15 3.94 15.94
C THR A 51 9.27 5.37 15.42
N MET A 52 9.82 5.56 14.21
CA MET A 52 9.85 6.86 13.55
C MET A 52 8.45 7.46 13.39
N THR A 53 7.47 6.68 12.92
CA THR A 53 6.09 7.16 12.79
C THR A 53 5.44 7.41 14.16
N SER A 54 5.73 6.59 15.17
CA SER A 54 5.23 6.79 16.54
C SER A 54 5.71 8.11 17.15
N HIS A 55 7.00 8.44 16.99
CA HIS A 55 7.53 9.75 17.40
C HIS A 55 6.86 10.91 16.67
N MET A 56 6.64 10.77 15.35
CA MET A 56 5.96 11.80 14.58
C MET A 56 4.50 11.98 15.00
N HIS A 57 3.75 10.90 15.21
CA HIS A 57 2.38 10.95 15.71
C HIS A 57 2.30 11.62 17.09
N ALA A 58 3.22 11.29 17.99
CA ALA A 58 3.30 11.91 19.31
C ALA A 58 3.60 13.42 19.26
N ALA A 59 4.34 13.87 18.24
CA ALA A 59 4.71 15.28 18.07
C ALA A 59 3.69 16.11 17.29
N PHE A 60 2.86 15.49 16.46
CA PHE A 60 1.95 16.18 15.55
C PHE A 60 0.54 16.30 16.15
N LYS A 61 0.11 17.52 16.46
CA LYS A 61 -1.15 17.85 17.15
C LYS A 61 -2.37 17.06 16.69
N THR A 62 -2.56 16.92 15.37
CA THR A 62 -3.75 16.27 14.78
C THR A 62 -3.45 14.92 14.11
N ALA A 63 -2.30 14.31 14.40
CA ALA A 63 -2.00 12.94 13.97
C ALA A 63 -2.70 11.93 14.90
N THR A 64 -4.02 11.93 14.91
CA THR A 64 -4.85 11.17 15.87
C THR A 64 -5.44 9.89 15.26
N TRP A 65 -5.31 9.70 13.95
CA TRP A 65 -5.73 8.45 13.29
C TRP A 65 -4.67 7.36 13.44
N HIS A 66 -5.07 6.12 13.19
CA HIS A 66 -4.17 4.96 13.25
C HIS A 66 -2.94 5.13 12.36
N THR A 67 -1.79 4.61 12.77
CA THR A 67 -0.58 4.56 11.93
C THR A 67 -0.60 3.32 11.04
N HIS A 68 -0.03 3.40 9.84
CA HIS A 68 0.14 2.25 8.95
C HIS A 68 1.62 2.07 8.61
N CYS A 69 2.22 0.97 9.09
CA CYS A 69 3.64 0.71 8.88
C CYS A 69 4.04 -0.71 8.50
N ASP A 70 3.14 -1.68 8.50
CA ASP A 70 3.39 -3.09 8.11
C ASP A 70 4.47 -3.83 8.93
N ALA A 71 4.91 -3.28 10.07
CA ALA A 71 5.93 -3.91 10.91
C ALA A 71 5.52 -5.31 11.42
N GLU A 72 4.22 -5.57 11.53
CA GLU A 72 3.61 -6.84 11.92
C GLU A 72 3.58 -7.88 10.79
N THR A 73 3.75 -7.45 9.52
CA THR A 73 3.69 -8.35 8.36
C THR A 73 4.99 -9.14 8.17
N TRP A 74 6.09 -8.64 8.75
CA TRP A 74 7.41 -9.22 8.61
C TRP A 74 7.70 -10.23 9.72
N ARG A 75 8.09 -11.44 9.33
CA ARG A 75 8.54 -12.46 10.29
C ARG A 75 9.85 -12.05 10.97
N ASP A 76 10.78 -11.47 10.23
CA ASP A 76 12.12 -11.10 10.68
C ASP A 76 12.29 -9.56 10.66
N ASP A 77 13.09 -8.98 11.55
CA ASP A 77 13.41 -7.53 11.56
C ASP A 77 14.93 -7.34 11.75
N VAL A 78 15.42 -6.13 11.50
CA VAL A 78 16.83 -5.71 11.64
C VAL A 78 17.13 -5.04 12.97
N VAL A 79 16.17 -4.93 13.88
CA VAL A 79 16.37 -4.37 15.22
C VAL A 79 16.55 -5.46 16.29
N THR A 80 17.24 -5.11 17.38
CA THR A 80 17.47 -6.01 18.52
C THR A 80 16.23 -6.30 19.35
N LYS A 81 15.24 -5.40 19.34
CA LYS A 81 13.99 -5.54 20.09
C LYS A 81 12.83 -4.87 19.34
N ARG A 82 11.74 -5.62 19.18
CA ARG A 82 10.47 -5.11 18.64
C ARG A 82 9.64 -4.40 19.70
N ILE A 83 8.75 -3.53 19.25
CA ILE A 83 7.79 -2.84 20.11
C ILE A 83 6.41 -3.39 19.83
N ASP A 84 5.91 -4.17 20.77
CA ASP A 84 4.59 -4.77 20.63
C ASP A 84 3.47 -3.74 20.91
N PRO A 85 2.38 -3.78 20.15
CA PRO A 85 1.18 -3.01 20.49
C PRO A 85 0.61 -3.43 21.85
N ILE A 86 0.19 -2.44 22.65
CA ILE A 86 -0.45 -2.64 23.96
C ILE A 86 -1.84 -2.00 23.88
N ASN A 87 -2.90 -2.80 24.01
CA ASN A 87 -4.30 -2.33 23.92
C ASN A 87 -4.60 -1.49 22.66
N GLY A 88 -4.02 -1.87 21.52
CA GLY A 88 -4.20 -1.16 20.25
C GLY A 88 -3.37 0.11 20.09
N LEU A 89 -2.44 0.39 21.01
CA LEU A 89 -1.55 1.55 20.97
C LEU A 89 -0.08 1.10 20.85
N ILE A 90 0.74 1.89 20.17
CA ILE A 90 2.20 1.68 20.13
C ILE A 90 2.84 2.61 21.16
N PRO A 91 3.61 2.09 22.13
CA PRO A 91 4.34 2.96 23.05
C PRO A 91 5.44 3.72 22.31
N VAL A 92 5.54 5.02 22.58
CA VAL A 92 6.58 5.87 22.00
C VAL A 92 7.88 5.64 22.76
N PRO A 93 8.99 5.29 22.10
CA PRO A 93 10.26 5.10 22.78
C PRO A 93 10.75 6.40 23.45
N GLU A 94 11.32 6.29 24.65
CA GLU A 94 11.84 7.45 25.39
C GLU A 94 13.36 7.62 25.28
N LYS A 95 14.07 6.61 24.75
CA LYS A 95 15.53 6.66 24.58
C LYS A 95 15.91 7.62 23.45
N PRO A 96 17.12 8.21 23.48
CA PRO A 96 17.60 9.10 22.42
C PRO A 96 17.50 8.49 21.01
N GLY A 97 17.18 9.34 20.03
CA GLY A 97 16.98 8.92 18.64
C GLY A 97 15.62 8.26 18.43
N LEU A 98 15.58 7.19 17.64
CA LEU A 98 14.36 6.42 17.36
C LEU A 98 14.06 5.35 18.42
N GLY A 99 14.86 5.29 19.49
CA GLY A 99 14.72 4.35 20.60
C GLY A 99 14.93 2.86 20.28
N VAL A 100 15.40 2.54 19.06
CA VAL A 100 15.74 1.18 18.62
C VAL A 100 17.22 1.07 18.24
N SER A 101 17.77 -0.14 18.31
CA SER A 101 19.14 -0.44 17.91
C SER A 101 19.14 -1.51 16.83
N ILE A 102 20.05 -1.38 15.86
CA ILE A 102 20.18 -2.33 14.75
C ILE A 102 20.91 -3.58 15.25
N ASP A 103 20.33 -4.75 14.98
CA ASP A 103 21.00 -6.03 15.05
C ASP A 103 21.84 -6.22 13.78
N ARG A 104 23.16 -6.13 13.93
CA ARG A 104 24.10 -6.22 12.81
C ARG A 104 24.13 -7.62 12.19
N GLU A 105 23.97 -8.67 12.99
CA GLU A 105 23.99 -10.04 12.50
C GLU A 105 22.73 -10.34 11.69
N GLN A 106 21.56 -9.95 12.20
CA GLN A 106 20.30 -10.08 11.46
C GLN A 106 20.31 -9.25 10.18
N LEU A 107 20.86 -8.03 10.22
CA LEU A 107 21.01 -7.20 9.03
C LEU A 107 21.86 -7.91 7.95
N GLU A 108 23.03 -8.45 8.32
CA GLU A 108 23.90 -9.14 7.36
C GLU A 108 23.29 -10.46 6.87
N ARG A 109 22.53 -11.17 7.71
CA ARG A 109 21.77 -12.35 7.30
C ARG A 109 20.68 -11.99 6.28
N LEU A 110 19.87 -10.97 6.58
CA LEU A 110 18.74 -10.54 5.75
C LEU A 110 19.21 -9.96 4.41
N LYS A 111 20.36 -9.26 4.36
CA LYS A 111 20.98 -8.82 3.08
C LYS A 111 21.30 -9.98 2.14
N LYS A 112 21.66 -11.15 2.68
CA LYS A 112 22.01 -12.36 1.91
C LYS A 112 20.79 -13.19 1.53
N GLN A 113 19.61 -12.88 2.09
CA GLN A 113 18.39 -13.63 1.83
C GLN A 113 17.95 -13.44 0.38
N LYS A 114 17.77 -14.56 -0.32
CA LYS A 114 17.16 -14.58 -1.64
C LYS A 114 15.66 -14.80 -1.48
N LEU A 115 14.87 -13.83 -1.91
CA LEU A 115 13.42 -13.94 -1.93
C LEU A 115 12.97 -14.67 -3.19
N PRO A 116 11.95 -15.54 -3.11
CA PRO A 116 11.36 -16.13 -4.31
C PRO A 116 10.78 -15.02 -5.18
N LYS A 117 10.98 -15.12 -6.49
CA LYS A 117 10.33 -14.20 -7.43
C LYS A 117 8.88 -14.65 -7.60
N GLN A 118 7.94 -13.80 -7.20
CA GLN A 118 6.53 -14.04 -7.48
C GLN A 118 6.29 -13.98 -9.00
N ALA A 119 5.65 -15.01 -9.55
CA ALA A 119 5.27 -15.03 -10.95
C ALA A 119 4.14 -14.02 -11.22
N LYS A 120 3.98 -13.64 -12.48
CA LYS A 120 2.80 -12.87 -12.91
C LYS A 120 1.60 -13.82 -12.95
N TRP A 121 0.42 -13.30 -12.64
CA TRP A 121 -0.85 -14.02 -12.76
C TRP A 121 -1.87 -13.15 -13.49
N ILE A 122 -2.97 -13.76 -13.91
CA ILE A 122 -4.11 -13.04 -14.48
C ILE A 122 -5.12 -12.77 -13.37
N ILE A 123 -5.55 -11.52 -13.23
CA ILE A 123 -6.75 -11.17 -12.46
C ILE A 123 -7.93 -11.19 -13.41
N LYS A 124 -8.95 -11.99 -13.07
CA LYS A 124 -10.23 -12.06 -13.75
C LYS A 124 -11.28 -11.38 -12.89
N THR A 125 -11.80 -10.24 -13.34
CA THR A 125 -12.87 -9.52 -12.64
C THR A 125 -14.18 -9.62 -13.40
N THR A 126 -15.24 -10.07 -12.76
CA THR A 126 -16.61 -10.05 -13.32
C THR A 126 -17.37 -8.87 -12.75
N TYR A 127 -17.87 -8.00 -13.62
CA TYR A 127 -18.71 -6.86 -13.24
C TYR A 127 -20.18 -7.28 -13.13
N LYS A 128 -21.01 -6.45 -12.47
CA LYS A 128 -22.47 -6.64 -12.34
C LYS A 128 -23.19 -7.01 -13.63
N ASN A 129 -22.78 -6.41 -14.76
CA ASN A 129 -23.40 -6.65 -16.06
C ASN A 129 -22.91 -7.96 -16.73
N GLY A 130 -22.11 -8.77 -16.05
CA GLY A 130 -21.52 -10.02 -16.53
C GLY A 130 -20.28 -9.86 -17.42
N THR A 131 -19.86 -8.62 -17.74
CA THR A 131 -18.61 -8.38 -18.47
C THR A 131 -17.44 -8.88 -17.63
N ARG A 132 -16.52 -9.60 -18.25
CA ARG A 132 -15.29 -10.08 -17.63
C ARG A 132 -14.11 -9.25 -18.08
N MET A 133 -13.32 -8.78 -17.14
CA MET A 133 -12.03 -8.16 -17.36
C MET A 133 -10.93 -9.15 -17.05
N TYR A 134 -9.94 -9.23 -17.93
CA TYR A 134 -8.70 -9.93 -17.68
C TYR A 134 -7.54 -8.94 -17.76
N ASN A 135 -6.67 -8.96 -16.76
CA ASN A 135 -5.45 -8.16 -16.75
C ASN A 135 -4.32 -8.91 -16.06
N ILE A 136 -3.08 -8.60 -16.42
CA ILE A 136 -1.91 -9.19 -15.79
C ILE A 136 -1.61 -8.42 -14.51
N ALA A 137 -1.61 -9.13 -13.39
CA ALA A 137 -0.97 -8.66 -12.17
C ALA A 137 0.54 -8.93 -12.26
N ASN A 138 1.30 -7.83 -12.36
CA ASN A 138 2.74 -7.86 -12.32
C ASN A 138 3.23 -7.44 -10.93
N PRO A 139 3.90 -8.32 -10.16
CA PRO A 139 4.50 -7.95 -8.87
C PRO A 139 5.42 -6.74 -8.93
N ASP A 140 6.14 -6.56 -10.04
CA ASP A 140 7.02 -5.40 -10.26
C ASP A 140 6.24 -4.09 -10.47
N GLU A 141 4.92 -4.17 -10.68
CA GLU A 141 4.00 -3.03 -10.81
C GLU A 141 2.77 -3.20 -9.90
N SER A 142 2.99 -3.44 -8.61
CA SER A 142 1.95 -3.79 -7.63
C SER A 142 0.77 -2.81 -7.49
N ILE A 143 0.94 -1.55 -7.93
CA ILE A 143 -0.09 -0.49 -7.82
C ILE A 143 -0.85 -0.32 -9.15
N PHE A 144 -0.95 -1.39 -9.95
CA PHE A 144 -1.46 -1.29 -11.32
C PHE A 144 -2.96 -1.00 -11.46
N MET A 145 -3.74 -1.12 -10.38
CA MET A 145 -5.20 -0.92 -10.40
C MET A 145 -5.69 0.34 -9.70
N VAL A 146 -4.81 1.10 -9.02
CA VAL A 146 -5.22 2.23 -8.14
C VAL A 146 -4.49 3.53 -8.45
N ARG A 147 -3.93 3.67 -9.67
CA ARG A 147 -3.22 4.88 -10.13
C ARG A 147 -3.92 5.54 -11.33
N PRO A 148 -5.05 6.25 -11.12
CA PRO A 148 -5.74 6.98 -12.19
C PRO A 148 -4.87 8.05 -12.85
N ASP A 149 -3.86 8.56 -12.13
CA ASP A 149 -2.88 9.52 -12.61
C ASP A 149 -1.97 8.97 -13.72
N ARG A 150 -1.88 7.64 -13.86
CA ARG A 150 -1.00 6.97 -14.84
C ARG A 150 -1.75 6.16 -15.89
N ARG A 151 -3.01 5.82 -15.64
CA ARG A 151 -3.79 4.93 -16.51
C ARG A 151 -5.28 5.18 -16.34
N LYS A 152 -6.06 4.84 -17.36
CA LYS A 152 -7.52 4.80 -17.23
C LYS A 152 -7.91 3.67 -16.27
N LEU A 153 -8.63 4.01 -15.21
CA LEU A 153 -9.19 3.01 -14.30
C LEU A 153 -10.34 2.26 -14.96
N LEU A 154 -10.47 0.99 -14.61
CA LEU A 154 -11.44 0.05 -15.15
C LEU A 154 -12.78 0.01 -14.40
N PRO A 155 -12.84 0.17 -13.05
CA PRO A 155 -14.14 0.29 -12.38
C PRO A 155 -14.81 1.62 -12.69
N PHE A 156 -16.12 1.57 -12.90
CA PHE A 156 -16.96 2.73 -13.27
C PHE A 156 -17.40 3.57 -12.06
N SER A 157 -17.30 3.04 -10.84
CA SER A 157 -17.67 3.70 -9.59
C SER A 157 -16.86 3.11 -8.42
N TYR A 158 -16.77 3.86 -7.33
CA TYR A 158 -16.16 3.42 -6.07
C TYR A 158 -16.89 2.21 -5.45
N ASP A 159 -18.21 2.13 -5.60
CA ASP A 159 -19.10 1.13 -4.99
C ASP A 159 -19.67 0.11 -5.99
N ALA A 160 -19.13 0.05 -7.21
CA ALA A 160 -19.63 -0.86 -8.24
C ALA A 160 -19.40 -2.33 -7.83
N PRO A 161 -20.44 -3.19 -7.80
CA PRO A 161 -20.26 -4.58 -7.39
C PRO A 161 -19.48 -5.36 -8.46
N LEU A 162 -18.45 -6.07 -7.99
CA LEU A 162 -17.56 -6.90 -8.78
C LEU A 162 -17.11 -8.12 -7.97
N SER A 163 -16.71 -9.18 -8.67
CA SER A 163 -16.02 -10.34 -8.10
C SER A 163 -14.73 -10.59 -8.85
N SER A 164 -13.67 -10.96 -8.14
CA SER A 164 -12.35 -11.22 -8.75
C SER A 164 -11.86 -12.61 -8.42
N GLU A 165 -11.35 -13.30 -9.43
CA GLU A 165 -10.66 -14.58 -9.36
C GLU A 165 -9.20 -14.39 -9.81
N TRP A 166 -8.32 -15.21 -9.25
CA TRP A 166 -6.89 -15.20 -9.53
C TRP A 166 -6.59 -16.42 -10.38
N TRP A 167 -5.88 -16.23 -11.47
CA TRP A 167 -5.53 -17.30 -12.40
C TRP A 167 -4.02 -17.32 -12.57
N ASP A 168 -3.39 -18.18 -11.76
CA ASP A 168 -1.98 -18.49 -11.84
C ASP A 168 -1.67 -19.29 -13.12
N ASP A 169 -0.39 -19.32 -13.52
CA ASP A 169 0.05 -20.15 -14.63
C ASP A 169 -0.14 -21.64 -14.29
N ASP A 170 -1.23 -22.19 -14.80
CA ASP A 170 -1.63 -23.59 -14.66
C ASP A 170 -1.07 -24.49 -15.78
N GLY A 171 -0.21 -23.95 -16.66
CA GLY A 171 0.32 -24.64 -17.82
C GLY A 171 -0.71 -24.91 -18.92
N SER A 172 -1.93 -24.40 -18.81
CA SER A 172 -2.97 -24.61 -19.83
C SER A 172 -2.73 -23.78 -21.09
N LYS A 173 -3.22 -24.28 -22.23
CA LYS A 173 -3.22 -23.51 -23.48
C LYS A 173 -4.02 -22.21 -23.32
N ARG A 174 -5.12 -22.27 -22.58
CA ARG A 174 -6.02 -21.15 -22.34
C ARG A 174 -5.33 -20.02 -21.56
N TYR A 175 -4.54 -20.36 -20.54
CA TYR A 175 -3.74 -19.40 -19.80
C TYR A 175 -2.74 -18.70 -20.73
N ARG A 176 -1.95 -19.47 -21.49
CA ARG A 176 -0.96 -18.91 -22.43
C ARG A 176 -1.59 -17.98 -23.46
N GLU A 177 -2.69 -18.39 -24.08
CA GLU A 177 -3.41 -17.59 -25.08
C GLU A 177 -3.93 -16.28 -24.48
N MET A 178 -4.57 -16.34 -23.30
CA MET A 178 -5.07 -15.14 -22.63
C MET A 178 -3.92 -14.23 -22.17
N PHE A 179 -2.86 -14.80 -21.61
CA PHE A 179 -1.69 -14.05 -21.16
C PHE A 179 -1.02 -13.30 -22.33
N GLU A 180 -0.82 -13.98 -23.46
CA GLU A 180 -0.30 -13.35 -24.68
C GLU A 180 -1.23 -12.26 -25.21
N ARG A 181 -2.54 -12.51 -25.20
CA ARG A 181 -3.54 -11.53 -25.64
C ARG A 181 -3.49 -10.26 -24.79
N ILE A 182 -3.47 -10.40 -23.47
CA ILE A 182 -3.34 -9.27 -22.54
C ILE A 182 -2.01 -8.54 -22.75
N THR A 183 -0.91 -9.29 -22.94
CA THR A 183 0.42 -8.69 -23.17
C THR A 183 0.44 -7.83 -24.44
N LYS A 184 -0.26 -8.24 -25.50
CA LYS A 184 -0.32 -7.52 -26.78
C LYS A 184 -1.32 -6.34 -26.77
N GLN A 185 -2.46 -6.51 -26.14
CA GLN A 185 -3.60 -5.57 -26.24
C GLN A 185 -3.79 -4.70 -25.00
N GLY A 186 -3.07 -4.99 -23.91
CA GLY A 186 -3.40 -4.49 -22.59
C GLY A 186 -4.64 -5.20 -22.02
N VAL A 187 -5.42 -4.49 -21.21
CA VAL A 187 -6.61 -5.05 -20.56
C VAL A 187 -7.59 -5.63 -21.58
N VAL A 188 -8.05 -6.86 -21.36
CA VAL A 188 -9.05 -7.53 -22.20
C VAL A 188 -10.41 -7.46 -21.52
N LEU A 189 -11.43 -7.03 -22.27
CA LEU A 189 -12.83 -7.05 -21.83
C LEU A 189 -13.64 -8.02 -22.69
N VAL A 190 -14.36 -8.94 -22.05
CA VAL A 190 -15.21 -9.94 -22.69
C VAL A 190 -16.65 -9.73 -22.24
N LYS A 191 -17.55 -9.48 -23.19
CA LYS A 191 -18.99 -9.30 -22.91
C LYS A 191 -19.61 -10.63 -22.46
N PRO A 192 -20.71 -10.60 -21.68
CA PRO A 192 -21.47 -11.81 -21.35
C PRO A 192 -21.84 -12.59 -22.62
N GLY A 193 -21.67 -13.91 -22.60
CA GLY A 193 -22.03 -14.79 -23.71
C GLY A 193 -21.01 -14.87 -24.87
N ALA A 194 -19.95 -14.07 -24.86
CA ALA A 194 -18.83 -14.26 -25.77
C ALA A 194 -17.97 -15.45 -25.31
N LYS A 195 -17.44 -16.24 -26.27
CA LYS A 195 -16.46 -17.29 -25.96
C LYS A 195 -15.13 -16.64 -25.58
N ASP A 196 -14.54 -17.12 -24.48
CA ASP A 196 -13.22 -16.72 -23.97
C ASP A 196 -12.10 -17.22 -24.90
#